data_AF-A0A1B0ANQ0-F1
#
_entry.id   AF-A0A1B0ANQ0-F1
#
_cell.length_a   1.000
_cell.length_b   1.000
_cell.length_c   1.000
_cell.angle_alpha   90.00
_cell.angle_beta   90.00
_cell.angle_gamma   90.00
#
_symmetry.space_group_name_H-M   'P 1'
#
loop_
_entity.id
_entity.type
_entity.pdbx_description
1 polymer ?
#
loop_
_entity_poly.entity_id
_entity_poly.type
_entity_poly.pdbx_seq_one_letter_code
_entity_poly.pdbx_strand_id
1 'polypeptide(L)'
;MFKKENMDSWNAVFTECQLRSSDLSNPTEGFLTGVLVVYLKRFGYKIEPPSTMENNEYRLFRIKLVKQIDHMLKISNESYVFTYYDLIRPTPKKTSQMLCILLNYLFYYNMYKEEVFKMVGKPLNELQDLKARVEKTRCENERRQKDKNAELKQSIQMLNEGLSTSREELKTYVKKIGAKKGDIGKLEREIEELTEKRKQLQEDKNRLLNKVVSNDEFQELGKQIPQLENKLATLTKEQGHMESVLSKRNEDIKKLQEQSAELDELSRVFPKDLLTQLENSNKQLKNLQREAPFAESKNKLSDKDTKELKEAVEQLQAEYSAKKNELGNKRLEEEKKIADQQHVIKENEKTIKELEQREINLKCRIAEQRDIEKIIDDGIREIMIDSDE
;
A
#
# COMPACT_ATOMS: atom_id res chain seq x y z
N MET A 1 104.25 12.44 16.22
CA MET A 1 104.03 13.74 15.58
C MET A 1 103.08 13.51 14.42
N PHE A 2 101.97 14.25 14.30
CA PHE A 2 101.00 14.09 13.21
C PHE A 2 101.67 14.56 11.91
N LYS A 3 102.15 13.62 11.09
CA LYS A 3 102.89 13.93 9.85
C LYS A 3 101.98 14.59 8.81
N LYS A 4 102.59 15.30 7.86
CA LYS A 4 101.89 15.93 6.71
C LYS A 4 100.99 14.95 5.96
N GLU A 5 101.46 13.72 5.74
CA GLU A 5 100.70 12.64 5.11
C GLU A 5 99.38 12.30 5.83
N ASN A 6 99.35 12.38 7.18
CA ASN A 6 98.13 12.14 7.96
C ASN A 6 97.16 13.32 7.85
N MET A 7 97.67 14.54 7.67
CA MET A 7 96.87 15.75 7.46
C MET A 7 96.21 15.74 6.10
N ASP A 8 96.96 15.41 5.05
CA ASP A 8 96.43 15.27 3.70
C ASP A 8 95.37 14.17 3.65
N SER A 9 95.66 13.03 4.30
CA SER A 9 94.72 11.91 4.46
C SER A 9 93.43 12.30 5.20
N TRP A 10 93.54 13.06 6.30
CA TRP A 10 92.38 13.56 7.03
C TRP A 10 91.54 14.49 6.15
N ASN A 11 92.19 15.45 5.51
CA ASN A 11 91.53 16.48 4.70
C ASN A 11 90.87 15.91 3.44
N ALA A 12 91.38 14.80 2.91
CA ALA A 12 90.75 14.06 1.82
C ALA A 12 89.42 13.40 2.25
N VAL A 13 89.34 12.92 3.50
CA VAL A 13 88.15 12.23 4.02
C VAL A 13 87.12 13.20 4.61
N PHE A 14 87.58 14.30 5.20
CA PHE A 14 86.75 15.27 5.92
C PHE A 14 86.76 16.64 5.24
N THR A 15 85.99 16.78 4.16
CA THR A 15 85.91 18.02 3.37
C THR A 15 85.29 19.19 4.15
N GLU A 16 84.39 18.89 5.09
CA GLU A 16 83.72 19.88 5.93
C GLU A 16 84.61 20.44 7.06
N CYS A 17 85.73 19.79 7.38
CA CYS A 17 86.63 20.21 8.46
C CYS A 17 88.09 19.87 8.14
N GLN A 18 88.75 20.81 7.47
CA GLN A 18 90.15 20.70 7.08
C GLN A 18 91.08 21.10 8.23
N LEU A 19 92.04 20.23 8.54
CA LEU A 19 93.11 20.49 9.50
C LEU A 19 94.19 21.35 8.84
N ARG A 20 94.62 22.41 9.54
CA ARG A 20 95.81 23.20 9.18
C ARG A 20 96.94 22.97 10.18
N SER A 21 98.17 23.19 9.73
CA SER A 21 99.36 23.07 10.60
C SER A 21 99.31 24.05 11.80
N SER A 22 98.74 25.25 11.60
CA SER A 22 98.49 26.22 12.66
C SER A 22 97.59 25.68 13.77
N ASP A 23 96.54 24.95 13.38
CA ASP A 23 95.49 24.48 14.28
C ASP A 23 95.99 23.29 15.13
N LEU A 24 96.93 22.50 14.62
CA LEU A 24 97.59 21.43 15.39
C LEU A 24 98.72 21.96 16.28
N SER A 25 99.37 23.05 15.90
CA SER A 25 100.45 23.69 16.66
C SER A 25 99.92 24.45 17.87
N ASN A 26 98.70 25.00 17.77
CA ASN A 26 97.99 25.65 18.87
C ASN A 26 96.49 25.29 18.85
N PRO A 27 96.12 24.07 19.28
CA PRO A 27 94.74 23.62 19.20
C PRO A 27 93.84 24.44 20.13
N THR A 28 92.64 24.76 19.65
CA THR A 28 91.60 25.41 20.45
C THR A 28 90.47 24.41 20.73
N GLU A 29 89.71 24.65 21.80
CA GLU A 29 88.55 23.83 22.14
C GLU A 29 87.54 23.78 20.99
N GLY A 30 87.22 24.93 20.39
CA GLY A 30 86.25 25.02 19.29
C GLY A 30 86.69 24.23 18.06
N PHE A 31 87.98 24.33 17.70
CA PHE A 31 88.56 23.52 16.64
C PHE A 31 88.43 22.03 16.93
N LEU A 32 88.90 21.58 18.09
CA LEU A 32 88.91 20.16 18.43
C LEU A 32 87.48 19.59 18.52
N THR A 33 86.55 20.36 19.08
CA THR A 33 85.12 20.01 19.13
C THR A 33 84.54 19.83 17.73
N GLY A 34 84.81 20.77 16.80
CA GLY A 34 84.36 20.67 15.42
C GLY A 34 84.91 19.43 14.70
N VAL A 35 86.21 19.18 14.86
CA VAL A 35 86.90 18.00 14.28
C VAL A 35 86.28 16.69 14.77
N LEU A 36 86.03 16.57 16.09
CA LEU A 36 85.46 15.36 16.68
C LEU A 36 83.98 15.15 16.32
N VAL A 37 83.20 16.22 16.16
CA VAL A 37 81.80 16.13 15.71
C VAL A 37 81.74 15.63 14.27
N VAL A 38 82.53 16.20 13.38
CA VAL A 38 82.60 15.79 11.97
C VAL A 38 83.09 14.34 11.86
N TYR A 39 84.06 13.95 12.69
CA TYR A 39 84.51 12.58 12.79
C TYR A 39 83.37 11.61 13.13
N LEU A 40 82.58 11.88 14.18
CA LEU A 40 81.47 11.02 14.58
C LEU A 40 80.32 10.98 13.55
N LYS A 41 80.02 12.11 12.89
CA LYS A 41 79.02 12.14 11.80
C LYS A 41 79.35 11.14 10.69
N ARG A 42 80.63 10.90 10.40
CA ARG A 42 81.07 9.93 9.39
C ARG A 42 80.68 8.48 9.72
N PHE A 43 80.52 8.16 11.00
CA PHE A 43 80.02 6.85 11.46
C PHE A 43 78.48 6.78 11.52
N GLY A 44 77.77 7.83 11.09
CA GLY A 44 76.31 7.88 11.07
C GLY A 44 75.66 8.39 12.37
N TYR A 45 76.45 8.90 13.32
CA TYR A 45 75.88 9.52 14.52
C TYR A 45 75.26 10.88 14.18
N LYS A 46 74.01 11.09 14.59
CA LYS A 46 73.32 12.37 14.49
C LYS A 46 73.73 13.28 15.65
N ILE A 47 74.84 14.00 15.47
CA ILE A 47 75.40 14.90 16.47
C ILE A 47 75.32 16.34 15.97
N GLU A 48 74.58 17.16 16.70
CA GLU A 48 74.47 18.60 16.45
C GLU A 48 74.93 19.35 17.70
N PRO A 49 75.94 20.24 17.58
CA PRO A 49 76.30 21.13 18.67
C PRO A 49 75.10 22.04 19.03
N PRO A 50 74.79 22.25 20.32
CA PRO A 50 73.75 23.19 20.73
C PRO A 50 74.00 24.59 20.16
N SER A 51 72.94 25.24 19.65
CA SER A 51 73.00 26.58 19.05
C SER A 51 73.03 27.71 20.10
N THR A 52 72.53 27.45 21.31
CA THR A 52 72.46 28.38 22.44
C THR A 52 73.60 28.14 23.43
N MET A 53 74.27 29.24 23.82
CA MET A 53 75.36 29.27 24.81
C MET A 53 74.88 29.10 26.26
N GLU A 54 73.85 28.30 26.51
CA GLU A 54 73.51 27.95 27.89
C GLU A 54 74.56 26.98 28.43
N ASN A 55 75.27 27.43 29.47
CA ASN A 55 76.51 26.82 29.94
C ASN A 55 76.36 25.34 30.35
N ASN A 56 75.14 24.93 30.73
CA ASN A 56 74.84 23.55 31.14
C ASN A 56 74.65 22.58 29.96
N GLU A 57 73.91 22.97 28.92
CA GLU A 57 73.66 22.11 27.75
C GLU A 57 74.96 21.87 26.96
N TYR A 58 75.74 22.92 26.76
CA TYR A 58 77.04 22.82 26.10
C TYR A 58 78.05 22.01 26.92
N ARG A 59 77.99 22.05 28.25
CA ARG A 59 78.80 21.18 29.12
C ARG A 59 78.39 19.71 28.98
N LEU A 60 77.10 19.40 29.00
CA LEU A 60 76.59 18.04 28.83
C LEU A 60 76.94 17.46 27.45
N PHE A 61 76.82 18.28 26.40
CA PHE A 61 77.25 17.92 25.05
C PHE A 61 78.73 17.53 25.03
N ARG A 62 79.62 18.37 25.58
CA ARG A 62 81.07 18.08 25.63
C ARG A 62 81.37 16.81 26.43
N ILE A 63 80.70 16.57 27.55
CA ILE A 63 80.85 15.33 28.33
C ILE A 63 80.48 14.11 27.49
N LYS A 64 79.35 14.17 26.78
CA LYS A 64 78.92 13.09 25.88
C LYS A 64 79.91 12.88 24.74
N LEU A 65 80.37 13.97 24.10
CA LEU A 65 81.35 13.92 23.02
C LEU A 65 82.65 13.25 23.47
N VAL A 66 83.20 13.68 24.61
CA VAL A 66 84.42 13.11 25.20
C VAL A 66 84.23 11.63 25.49
N LYS A 67 83.11 11.24 26.11
CA LYS A 67 82.84 9.82 26.43
C LYS A 67 82.78 8.94 25.18
N GLN A 68 82.17 9.43 24.10
CA GLN A 68 82.09 8.68 22.84
C GLN A 68 83.45 8.57 22.15
N ILE A 69 84.22 9.66 22.14
CA ILE A 69 85.57 9.67 21.55
C ILE A 69 86.53 8.81 22.36
N ASP A 70 86.50 8.90 23.70
CA ASP A 70 87.30 8.03 24.58
C ASP A 70 86.97 6.56 24.36
N HIS A 71 85.69 6.22 24.21
CA HIS A 71 85.29 4.85 23.87
C HIS A 71 85.89 4.39 22.54
N MET A 72 85.79 5.19 21.48
CA MET A 72 86.40 4.87 20.18
C MET A 72 87.92 4.76 20.23
N LEU A 73 88.57 5.63 20.99
CA LEU A 73 90.02 5.58 21.20
C LEU A 73 90.43 4.29 21.90
N LYS A 74 89.66 3.85 22.91
CA LYS A 74 89.92 2.59 23.64
C LYS A 74 89.75 1.35 22.79
N ILE A 75 88.88 1.36 21.77
CA ILE A 75 88.78 0.27 20.79
C ILE A 75 90.11 0.10 20.04
N SER A 76 90.81 1.20 19.77
CA SER A 76 92.06 1.20 19.00
C SER A 76 93.31 1.12 19.88
N ASN A 77 93.25 1.67 21.10
CA ASN A 77 94.31 1.68 22.08
C ASN A 77 93.72 1.80 23.49
N GLU A 78 93.58 0.66 24.16
CA GLU A 78 92.98 0.55 25.50
C GLU A 78 93.68 1.42 26.56
N SER A 79 94.99 1.63 26.42
CA SER A 79 95.80 2.44 27.35
C SER A 79 95.62 3.95 27.15
N TYR A 80 95.01 4.39 26.04
CA TYR A 80 94.83 5.80 25.75
C TYR A 80 93.64 6.37 26.54
N VAL A 81 93.87 7.49 27.23
CA VAL A 81 92.84 8.15 28.04
C VAL A 81 92.57 9.55 27.51
N PHE A 82 91.33 9.76 27.04
CA PHE A 82 90.84 11.06 26.63
C PHE A 82 89.80 11.57 27.63
N THR A 83 90.11 12.69 28.27
CA THR A 83 89.31 13.27 29.34
C THR A 83 88.67 14.58 28.91
N TYR A 84 87.74 15.06 29.72
CA TYR A 84 87.13 16.37 29.50
C TYR A 84 88.16 17.50 29.44
N TYR A 85 89.22 17.40 30.24
CA TYR A 85 90.31 18.37 30.26
C TYR A 85 91.04 18.47 28.93
N ASP A 86 91.23 17.33 28.25
CA ASP A 86 91.91 17.28 26.96
C ASP A 86 91.11 17.93 25.83
N LEU A 87 89.80 18.07 25.99
CA LEU A 87 88.92 18.80 25.07
C LEU A 87 88.96 20.31 25.31
N ILE A 88 88.82 20.75 26.58
CA ILE A 88 88.77 22.18 26.94
C ILE A 88 90.14 22.86 26.94
N ARG A 89 91.22 22.10 27.15
CA ARG A 89 92.60 22.57 27.14
C ARG A 89 93.46 21.62 26.32
N PRO A 90 93.26 21.59 25.00
CA PRO A 90 93.96 20.66 24.13
C PRO A 90 95.45 21.01 24.08
N THR A 91 96.30 19.99 24.08
CA THR A 91 97.75 20.15 23.91
C THR A 91 98.18 19.65 22.54
N PRO A 92 99.16 20.29 21.86
CA PRO A 92 99.57 19.91 20.51
C PRO A 92 99.96 18.44 20.38
N LYS A 93 100.72 17.92 21.35
CA LYS A 93 101.21 16.53 21.36
C LYS A 93 100.07 15.52 21.49
N LYS A 94 99.18 15.71 22.47
CA LYS A 94 98.09 14.78 22.76
C LYS A 94 97.00 14.84 21.68
N THR A 95 96.68 16.03 21.19
CA THR A 95 95.74 16.23 20.08
C THR A 95 96.21 15.53 18.81
N SER A 96 97.47 15.74 18.44
CA SER A 96 98.11 15.07 17.30
C SER A 96 98.05 13.53 17.42
N GLN A 97 98.38 13.00 18.59
CA GLN A 97 98.37 11.55 18.81
C GLN A 97 96.95 10.97 18.75
N MET A 98 95.97 11.66 19.36
CA MET A 98 94.57 11.28 19.32
C MET A 98 94.05 11.20 17.88
N LEU A 99 94.28 12.25 17.08
CA LEU A 99 93.80 12.30 15.70
C LEU A 99 94.44 11.21 14.83
N CYS A 100 95.72 10.85 15.07
CA CYS A 100 96.33 9.70 14.40
C CYS A 100 95.59 8.39 14.74
N ILE A 101 95.28 8.14 16.01
CA ILE A 101 94.60 6.92 16.45
C ILE A 101 93.19 6.85 15.81
N LEU A 102 92.45 7.96 15.84
CA LEU A 102 91.13 8.06 15.25
C LEU A 102 91.15 7.87 13.73
N LEU A 103 92.13 8.44 13.03
CA LEU A 103 92.28 8.28 11.59
C LEU A 103 92.56 6.82 11.22
N ASN A 104 93.44 6.15 11.96
CA ASN A 104 93.71 4.72 11.76
C ASN A 104 92.46 3.85 11.97
N TYR A 105 91.69 4.13 13.03
CA TYR A 105 90.43 3.44 13.29
C TYR A 105 89.44 3.62 12.14
N LEU A 106 89.34 4.84 11.61
CA LEU A 106 88.45 5.15 10.50
C LEU A 106 88.84 4.39 9.23
N PHE A 107 90.13 4.27 8.92
CA PHE A 107 90.59 3.49 7.77
C PHE A 107 90.29 2.00 7.94
N TYR A 108 90.54 1.45 9.12
CA TYR A 108 90.17 0.08 9.43
C TYR A 108 88.65 -0.14 9.28
N TYR A 109 87.84 0.76 9.85
CA TYR A 109 86.39 0.69 9.75
C TYR A 109 85.91 0.77 8.30
N ASN A 110 86.46 1.67 7.48
CA ASN A 110 86.05 1.80 6.08
C ASN A 110 86.40 0.54 5.27
N MET A 111 87.59 -0.04 5.48
CA MET A 111 87.99 -1.30 4.83
C MET A 111 87.03 -2.44 5.20
N TYR A 112 86.75 -2.60 6.50
CA TYR A 112 85.81 -3.63 6.99
C TYR A 112 84.38 -3.38 6.49
N LYS A 113 83.94 -2.12 6.49
CA LYS A 113 82.62 -1.69 6.01
C LYS A 113 82.43 -2.07 4.55
N GLU A 114 83.41 -1.79 3.69
CA GLU A 114 83.37 -2.18 2.27
C GLU A 114 83.32 -3.70 2.09
N GLU A 115 84.04 -4.47 2.90
CA GLU A 115 84.02 -5.94 2.86
C GLU A 115 82.67 -6.52 3.31
N VAL A 116 82.10 -6.02 4.41
CA VAL A 116 80.78 -6.45 4.92
C VAL A 116 79.65 -6.02 3.99
N PHE A 117 79.66 -4.81 3.43
CA PHE A 117 78.62 -4.38 2.49
C PHE A 117 78.58 -5.22 1.22
N LYS A 118 79.72 -5.76 0.76
CA LYS A 118 79.74 -6.75 -0.34
C LYS A 118 78.97 -8.02 0.03
N MET A 119 79.03 -8.46 1.28
CA MET A 119 78.30 -9.65 1.76
C MET A 119 76.79 -9.39 1.92
N VAL A 120 76.39 -8.17 2.29
CA VAL A 120 74.98 -7.80 2.53
C VAL A 120 74.23 -7.39 1.25
N GLY A 121 74.94 -7.11 0.15
CA GLY A 121 74.33 -6.70 -1.11
C GLY A 121 73.32 -7.70 -1.69
N LYS A 122 73.60 -9.02 -1.61
CA LYS A 122 72.67 -10.06 -2.09
C LYS A 122 71.36 -10.09 -1.28
N PRO A 123 71.38 -10.24 0.06
CA PRO A 123 70.16 -10.17 0.88
C PRO A 123 69.36 -8.87 0.69
N LEU A 124 70.04 -7.74 0.50
CA LEU A 124 69.37 -6.45 0.30
C LEU A 124 68.61 -6.40 -1.03
N ASN A 125 69.20 -6.91 -2.10
CA ASN A 125 68.54 -7.00 -3.41
C ASN A 125 67.34 -7.96 -3.35
N GLU A 126 67.49 -9.11 -2.70
CA GLU A 126 66.39 -10.07 -2.50
C GLU A 126 65.21 -9.45 -1.75
N LEU A 127 65.50 -8.65 -0.71
CA LEU A 127 64.48 -7.92 0.04
C LEU A 127 63.78 -6.87 -0.84
N GLN A 128 64.52 -6.14 -1.68
CA GLN A 128 63.95 -5.16 -2.60
C GLN A 128 63.05 -5.84 -3.64
N ASP A 129 63.50 -6.94 -4.24
CA ASP A 129 62.73 -7.72 -5.21
C ASP A 129 61.47 -8.32 -4.59
N LEU A 130 61.56 -8.84 -3.36
CA LEU A 130 60.41 -9.36 -2.64
C LEU A 130 59.39 -8.25 -2.36
N LYS A 131 59.85 -7.06 -1.93
CA LYS A 131 58.98 -5.91 -1.70
C LYS A 131 58.28 -5.46 -2.98
N ALA A 132 58.98 -5.41 -4.10
CA ALA A 132 58.40 -5.08 -5.41
C ALA A 132 57.34 -6.11 -5.85
N ARG A 133 57.60 -7.40 -5.64
CA ARG A 133 56.63 -8.47 -5.95
C ARG A 133 55.38 -8.37 -5.09
N VAL A 134 55.53 -8.18 -3.78
CA VAL A 134 54.40 -8.02 -2.86
C VAL A 134 53.54 -6.83 -3.26
N GLU A 135 54.16 -5.69 -3.58
CA GLU A 135 53.45 -4.49 -4.00
C GLU A 135 52.69 -4.71 -5.31
N LYS A 136 53.32 -5.35 -6.30
CA LYS A 136 52.66 -5.70 -7.56
C LYS A 136 51.44 -6.60 -7.34
N THR A 137 51.58 -7.66 -6.55
CA THR A 137 50.46 -8.58 -6.24
C THR A 137 49.36 -7.89 -5.46
N ARG A 138 49.69 -6.96 -4.55
CA ARG A 138 48.70 -6.14 -3.84
C ARG A 138 47.86 -5.31 -4.83
N CYS A 139 48.51 -4.57 -5.72
CA CYS A 139 47.83 -3.74 -6.72
C CYS A 139 46.94 -4.57 -7.66
N GLU A 140 47.42 -5.74 -8.12
CA GLU A 140 46.63 -6.65 -8.96
C GLU A 140 45.40 -7.19 -8.24
N ASN A 141 45.53 -7.56 -6.95
CA ASN A 141 44.40 -8.02 -6.14
C ASN A 141 43.38 -6.91 -5.89
N GLU A 142 43.82 -5.69 -5.59
CA GLU A 142 42.93 -4.53 -5.42
C GLU A 142 42.14 -4.24 -6.69
N ARG A 143 42.79 -4.31 -7.87
CA ARG A 143 42.11 -4.14 -9.16
C ARG A 143 41.07 -5.23 -9.39
N ARG A 144 41.44 -6.51 -9.23
CA ARG A 144 40.49 -7.64 -9.35
C ARG A 144 39.31 -7.52 -8.40
N GLN A 145 39.54 -7.03 -7.18
CA GLN A 145 38.47 -6.83 -6.20
C GLN A 145 37.54 -5.70 -6.61
N LYS A 146 38.06 -4.60 -7.16
CA LYS A 146 37.24 -3.50 -7.70
C LYS A 146 36.37 -3.98 -8.86
N ASP A 147 36.95 -4.73 -9.80
CA ASP A 147 36.23 -5.26 -10.96
C ASP A 147 35.10 -6.21 -10.52
N LYS A 148 35.40 -7.18 -9.65
CA LYS A 148 34.38 -8.07 -9.05
C LYS A 148 33.28 -7.32 -8.29
N ASN A 149 33.66 -6.30 -7.52
CA ASN A 149 32.69 -5.48 -6.80
C ASN A 149 31.79 -4.67 -7.76
N ALA A 150 32.32 -4.22 -8.89
CA ALA A 150 31.54 -3.53 -9.92
C ALA A 150 30.54 -4.50 -10.59
N GLU A 151 30.98 -5.70 -10.97
CA GLU A 151 30.11 -6.76 -11.51
C GLU A 151 29.00 -7.16 -10.53
N LEU A 152 29.34 -7.32 -9.24
CA LEU A 152 28.36 -7.62 -8.20
C LEU A 152 27.34 -6.49 -8.02
N LYS A 153 27.78 -5.22 -8.03
CA LYS A 153 26.87 -4.07 -7.95
C LYS A 153 25.91 -4.04 -9.15
N GLN A 154 26.42 -4.26 -10.36
CA GLN A 154 25.59 -4.32 -11.56
C GLN A 154 24.59 -5.48 -11.49
N SER A 155 25.02 -6.65 -11.03
CA SER A 155 24.15 -7.82 -10.85
C SER A 155 23.05 -7.56 -9.83
N ILE A 156 23.39 -6.94 -8.69
CA ILE A 156 22.42 -6.54 -7.66
C ILE A 156 21.41 -5.53 -8.22
N GLN A 157 21.88 -4.56 -9.02
CA GLN A 157 21.01 -3.59 -9.66
C GLN A 157 20.01 -4.26 -10.61
N MET A 158 20.46 -5.13 -11.51
CA MET A 158 19.56 -5.87 -12.42
C MET A 158 18.54 -6.72 -11.65
N LEU A 159 18.97 -7.39 -10.57
CA LEU A 159 18.05 -8.16 -9.72
C LEU A 159 17.01 -7.28 -9.03
N ASN A 160 17.39 -6.09 -8.55
CA ASN A 160 16.47 -5.15 -7.94
C ASN A 160 15.45 -4.59 -8.94
N GLU A 161 15.89 -4.28 -10.16
CA GLU A 161 15.03 -3.83 -11.25
C GLU A 161 14.03 -4.95 -11.66
N GLY A 162 14.50 -6.19 -11.75
CA GLY A 162 13.66 -7.36 -11.98
C GLY A 162 12.63 -7.56 -10.86
N LEU A 163 13.05 -7.46 -9.61
CA LEU A 163 12.19 -7.60 -8.44
C LEU A 163 11.12 -6.50 -8.38
N SER A 164 11.49 -5.26 -8.73
CA SER A 164 10.56 -4.14 -8.84
C SER A 164 9.48 -4.43 -9.90
N THR A 165 9.90 -4.88 -11.09
CA THR A 165 8.98 -5.24 -12.18
C THR A 165 8.03 -6.37 -11.75
N SER A 166 8.54 -7.46 -11.17
CA SER A 166 7.71 -8.56 -10.66
C SER A 166 6.76 -8.11 -9.55
N ARG A 167 7.15 -7.15 -8.72
CA ARG A 167 6.29 -6.59 -7.66
C ARG A 167 5.15 -5.76 -8.25
N GLU A 168 5.42 -4.99 -9.30
CA GLU A 168 4.39 -4.22 -10.00
C GLU A 168 3.42 -5.17 -10.72
N GLU A 169 3.93 -6.21 -11.39
CA GLU A 169 3.12 -7.28 -11.99
C GLU A 169 2.23 -7.95 -10.94
N LEU A 170 2.78 -8.36 -9.80
CA LEU A 170 2.01 -8.95 -8.70
C LEU A 170 0.89 -8.02 -8.24
N LYS A 171 1.16 -6.71 -8.09
CA LYS A 171 0.15 -5.71 -7.73
C LYS A 171 -0.95 -5.62 -8.78
N THR A 172 -0.62 -5.73 -10.07
CA THR A 172 -1.64 -5.80 -11.14
C THR A 172 -2.49 -7.07 -11.06
N TYR A 173 -1.88 -8.22 -10.76
CA TYR A 173 -2.60 -9.49 -10.59
C TYR A 173 -3.52 -9.45 -9.38
N VAL A 174 -3.06 -8.91 -8.24
CA VAL A 174 -3.89 -8.72 -7.05
C VAL A 174 -5.09 -7.83 -7.35
N LYS A 175 -4.91 -6.73 -8.10
CA LYS A 175 -6.03 -5.89 -8.55
C LYS A 175 -7.01 -6.65 -9.44
N LYS A 176 -6.51 -7.43 -10.41
CA LYS A 176 -7.34 -8.26 -11.30
C LYS A 176 -8.14 -9.31 -10.52
N ILE A 177 -7.51 -9.96 -9.53
CA ILE A 177 -8.17 -10.93 -8.64
C ILE A 177 -9.26 -10.24 -7.81
N GLY A 178 -8.98 -9.07 -7.25
CA GLY A 178 -9.96 -8.28 -6.51
C GLY A 178 -11.17 -7.90 -7.37
N ALA A 179 -10.95 -7.46 -8.62
CA ALA A 179 -12.01 -7.16 -9.57
C ALA A 179 -12.87 -8.41 -9.88
N LYS A 180 -12.23 -9.53 -10.23
CA LYS A 180 -12.94 -10.79 -10.49
C LYS A 180 -13.74 -11.27 -9.27
N LYS A 181 -13.21 -11.12 -8.05
CA LYS A 181 -13.93 -11.46 -6.82
C LYS A 181 -15.16 -10.56 -6.62
N GLY A 182 -15.05 -9.27 -6.95
CA GLY A 182 -16.18 -8.34 -6.96
C GLY A 182 -17.25 -8.74 -7.97
N ASP A 183 -16.85 -9.16 -9.17
CA ASP A 183 -17.78 -9.64 -10.20
C ASP A 183 -18.47 -10.95 -9.79
N ILE A 184 -17.74 -11.89 -9.19
CA ILE A 184 -18.32 -13.11 -8.61
C ILE A 184 -19.38 -12.74 -7.57
N GLY A 185 -19.10 -11.82 -6.64
CA GLY A 185 -20.09 -11.38 -5.64
C GLY A 185 -21.28 -10.60 -6.22
N LYS A 186 -21.20 -10.07 -7.43
CA LYS A 186 -22.38 -9.52 -8.15
C LYS A 186 -23.21 -10.65 -8.75
N LEU A 187 -22.55 -11.60 -9.41
CA LEU A 187 -23.21 -12.76 -10.01
C LEU A 187 -23.89 -13.64 -8.95
N GLU A 188 -23.27 -13.82 -7.79
CA GLU A 188 -23.89 -14.55 -6.66
C GLU A 188 -25.19 -13.87 -6.20
N ARG A 189 -25.19 -12.54 -6.07
CA ARG A 189 -26.41 -11.77 -5.73
C ARG A 189 -27.48 -11.87 -6.81
N GLU A 190 -27.09 -11.77 -8.08
CA GLU A 190 -28.02 -11.91 -9.20
C GLU A 190 -28.64 -13.31 -9.26
N ILE A 191 -27.85 -14.36 -8.99
CA ILE A 191 -28.33 -15.74 -8.86
C ILE A 191 -29.34 -15.85 -7.71
N GLU A 192 -29.07 -15.21 -6.58
CA GLU A 192 -29.94 -15.24 -5.41
C GLU A 192 -31.27 -14.51 -5.67
N GLU A 193 -31.24 -13.34 -6.31
CA GLU A 193 -32.42 -12.59 -6.77
C GLU A 193 -33.25 -13.41 -7.77
N LEU A 194 -32.61 -14.05 -8.76
CA LEU A 194 -33.28 -14.91 -9.73
C LEU A 194 -33.88 -16.15 -9.07
N THR A 195 -33.23 -16.70 -8.05
CA THR A 195 -33.72 -17.85 -7.29
C THR A 195 -34.98 -17.48 -6.50
N GLU A 196 -34.99 -16.32 -5.84
CA GLU A 196 -36.17 -15.82 -5.13
C GLU A 196 -37.31 -15.50 -6.09
N LYS A 197 -37.01 -14.87 -7.23
CA LYS A 197 -38.01 -14.59 -8.27
C LYS A 197 -38.60 -15.87 -8.85
N ARG A 198 -37.79 -16.90 -9.07
CA ARG A 198 -38.27 -18.23 -9.49
C ARG A 198 -39.20 -18.83 -8.45
N LYS A 199 -38.87 -18.72 -7.16
CA LYS A 199 -39.71 -19.21 -6.06
C LYS A 199 -41.06 -18.48 -6.02
N GLN A 200 -41.07 -17.15 -6.10
CA GLN A 200 -42.30 -16.35 -6.19
C GLN A 200 -43.15 -16.73 -7.40
N LEU A 201 -42.55 -16.85 -8.59
CA LEU A 201 -43.27 -17.28 -9.79
C LEU A 201 -43.84 -18.71 -9.65
N GLN A 202 -43.15 -19.61 -8.95
CA GLN A 202 -43.64 -20.95 -8.64
C GLN A 202 -44.85 -20.89 -7.69
N GLU A 203 -44.80 -20.06 -6.65
CA GLU A 203 -45.91 -19.82 -5.72
C GLU A 203 -47.12 -19.21 -6.43
N ASP A 204 -46.91 -18.20 -7.27
CA ASP A 204 -47.94 -17.59 -8.10
C ASP A 204 -48.54 -18.57 -9.09
N LYS A 205 -47.70 -19.39 -9.75
CA LYS A 205 -48.17 -20.47 -10.63
C LYS A 205 -49.08 -21.42 -9.87
N ASN A 206 -48.67 -21.89 -8.68
CA ASN A 206 -49.48 -22.80 -7.86
C ASN A 206 -50.78 -22.13 -7.40
N ARG A 207 -50.73 -20.86 -7.02
CA ARG A 207 -51.91 -20.08 -6.63
C ARG A 207 -52.89 -19.92 -7.80
N LEU A 208 -52.39 -19.67 -9.01
CA LEU A 208 -53.20 -19.60 -10.22
C LEU A 208 -53.76 -20.97 -10.58
N LEU A 209 -52.96 -22.04 -10.49
CA LEU A 209 -53.41 -23.41 -10.74
C LEU A 209 -54.57 -23.78 -9.81
N ASN A 210 -54.49 -23.40 -8.53
CA ASN A 210 -55.56 -23.63 -7.54
C ASN A 210 -56.82 -22.78 -7.78
N LYS A 211 -56.73 -21.69 -8.56
CA LYS A 211 -57.88 -20.88 -8.95
C LYS A 211 -58.50 -21.33 -10.28
N VAL A 212 -57.79 -22.14 -11.06
CA VAL A 212 -58.33 -22.73 -12.28
C VAL A 212 -59.25 -23.88 -11.86
N VAL A 213 -60.54 -23.73 -12.20
CA VAL A 213 -61.56 -24.79 -12.06
C VAL A 213 -61.04 -26.03 -12.77
N SER A 214 -61.12 -27.19 -12.12
CA SER A 214 -60.63 -28.44 -12.72
C SER A 214 -61.31 -28.66 -14.07
N ASN A 215 -60.58 -29.17 -15.06
CA ASN A 215 -61.17 -29.49 -16.36
C ASN A 215 -62.36 -30.45 -16.22
N ASP A 216 -62.37 -31.28 -15.18
CA ASP A 216 -63.48 -32.18 -14.84
C ASP A 216 -64.70 -31.43 -14.32
N GLU A 217 -64.51 -30.40 -13.48
CA GLU A 217 -65.60 -29.54 -12.99
C GLU A 217 -66.18 -28.68 -14.11
N PHE A 218 -65.33 -28.20 -15.03
CA PHE A 218 -65.77 -27.50 -16.23
C PHE A 218 -66.55 -28.41 -17.18
N GLN A 219 -66.09 -29.65 -17.40
CA GLN A 219 -66.83 -30.64 -18.19
C GLN A 219 -68.16 -31.03 -17.55
N GLU A 220 -68.22 -31.15 -16.22
CA GLU A 220 -69.44 -31.49 -15.51
C GLU A 220 -70.46 -30.33 -15.55
N LEU A 221 -70.01 -29.09 -15.37
CA LEU A 221 -70.85 -27.90 -15.63
C LEU A 221 -71.32 -27.85 -17.09
N GLY A 222 -70.46 -28.19 -18.05
CA GLY A 222 -70.81 -28.31 -19.47
C GLY A 222 -71.88 -29.37 -19.76
N LYS A 223 -71.98 -30.43 -18.95
CA LYS A 223 -73.07 -31.43 -19.04
C LYS A 223 -74.35 -30.99 -18.32
N GLN A 224 -74.22 -30.24 -17.23
CA GLN A 224 -75.37 -29.74 -16.46
C GLN A 224 -76.14 -28.63 -17.19
N ILE A 225 -75.46 -27.80 -17.98
CA ILE A 225 -76.08 -26.73 -18.79
C ILE A 225 -77.18 -27.28 -19.73
N PRO A 226 -76.92 -28.25 -20.63
CA PRO A 226 -77.96 -28.77 -21.53
C PRO A 226 -79.04 -29.56 -20.79
N GLN A 227 -78.74 -30.15 -19.62
CA GLN A 227 -79.77 -30.76 -18.77
C GLN A 227 -80.72 -29.72 -18.17
N LEU A 228 -80.18 -28.58 -17.73
CA LEU A 228 -80.98 -27.45 -17.23
C LEU A 228 -81.77 -26.79 -18.35
N GLU A 229 -81.21 -26.63 -19.54
CA GLU A 229 -81.91 -26.13 -20.72
C GLU A 229 -83.08 -27.05 -21.12
N ASN A 230 -82.87 -28.38 -21.10
CA ASN A 230 -83.97 -29.34 -21.33
C ASN A 230 -85.04 -29.30 -20.25
N LYS A 231 -84.66 -29.11 -18.98
CA LYS A 231 -85.62 -28.90 -17.87
C LYS A 231 -86.40 -27.60 -18.06
N LEU A 232 -85.75 -26.52 -18.48
CA LEU A 232 -86.40 -25.26 -18.82
C LEU A 232 -87.38 -25.43 -19.98
N ALA A 233 -86.99 -26.13 -21.05
CA ALA A 233 -87.85 -26.40 -22.20
C ALA A 233 -89.08 -27.24 -21.83
N THR A 234 -88.90 -28.25 -20.99
CA THR A 234 -90.02 -29.09 -20.50
C THR A 234 -90.95 -28.32 -19.58
N LEU A 235 -90.42 -27.54 -18.63
CA LEU A 235 -91.22 -26.65 -17.78
C LEU A 235 -91.98 -25.59 -18.60
N THR A 236 -91.35 -25.03 -19.64
CA THR A 236 -92.01 -24.07 -20.55
C THR A 236 -93.15 -24.74 -21.32
N LYS A 237 -92.98 -26.00 -21.73
CA LYS A 237 -94.01 -26.78 -22.41
C LYS A 237 -95.17 -27.13 -21.46
N GLU A 238 -94.87 -27.48 -20.22
CA GLU A 238 -95.87 -27.71 -19.16
C GLU A 238 -96.63 -26.43 -18.82
N GLN A 239 -95.94 -25.29 -18.75
CA GLN A 239 -96.56 -23.97 -18.58
C GLN A 239 -97.52 -23.67 -19.73
N GLY A 240 -97.10 -23.84 -20.99
CA GLY A 240 -97.99 -23.66 -22.14
C GLY A 240 -99.18 -24.62 -22.16
N HIS A 241 -99.01 -25.86 -21.67
CA HIS A 241 -100.11 -26.80 -21.50
C HIS A 241 -101.10 -26.33 -20.43
N MET A 242 -100.60 -25.87 -19.27
CA MET A 242 -101.42 -25.33 -18.20
C MET A 242 -102.17 -24.06 -18.63
N GLU A 243 -101.53 -23.17 -19.40
CA GLU A 243 -102.18 -22.00 -20.00
C GLU A 243 -103.31 -22.41 -20.97
N SER A 244 -103.10 -23.45 -21.78
CA SER A 244 -104.16 -24.00 -22.66
C SER A 244 -105.32 -24.61 -21.88
N VAL A 245 -105.03 -25.34 -20.80
CA VAL A 245 -106.06 -25.89 -19.89
C VAL A 245 -106.85 -24.77 -19.22
N LEU A 246 -106.18 -23.71 -18.75
CA LEU A 246 -106.83 -22.53 -18.18
C LEU A 246 -107.70 -21.81 -19.19
N SER A 247 -107.25 -21.68 -20.45
CA SER A 247 -108.08 -21.11 -21.53
C SER A 247 -109.37 -21.91 -21.75
N LYS A 248 -109.29 -23.25 -21.78
CA LYS A 248 -110.49 -24.11 -21.86
C LYS A 248 -111.40 -23.96 -20.65
N ARG A 249 -110.85 -23.89 -19.45
CA ARG A 249 -111.63 -23.67 -18.23
C ARG A 249 -112.33 -22.30 -18.24
N ASN A 250 -111.69 -21.27 -18.79
CA ASN A 250 -112.33 -19.98 -18.99
C ASN A 250 -113.48 -20.03 -20.02
N GLU A 251 -113.34 -20.81 -21.10
CA GLU A 251 -114.44 -21.06 -22.04
C GLU A 251 -115.60 -21.83 -21.38
N ASP A 252 -115.31 -22.83 -20.56
CA ASP A 252 -116.32 -23.58 -19.80
C ASP A 252 -117.04 -22.68 -18.79
N ILE A 253 -116.31 -21.79 -18.10
CA ILE A 253 -116.90 -20.77 -17.20
C ILE A 253 -117.83 -19.85 -17.99
N LYS A 254 -117.46 -19.46 -19.20
CA LYS A 254 -118.28 -18.60 -20.06
C LYS A 254 -119.57 -19.31 -20.48
N LYS A 255 -119.50 -20.60 -20.83
CA LYS A 255 -120.68 -21.43 -21.10
C LYS A 255 -121.57 -21.61 -19.87
N LEU A 256 -120.98 -21.80 -18.68
CA LEU A 256 -121.72 -21.88 -17.43
C LEU A 256 -122.39 -20.55 -17.08
N GLN A 257 -121.78 -19.41 -17.41
CA GLN A 257 -122.39 -18.09 -17.29
C GLN A 257 -123.57 -17.89 -18.27
N GLU A 258 -123.46 -18.41 -19.49
CA GLU A 258 -124.55 -18.41 -20.48
C GLU A 258 -125.73 -19.31 -20.02
N GLN A 259 -125.44 -20.52 -19.51
CA GLN A 259 -126.45 -21.41 -18.93
C GLN A 259 -127.09 -20.83 -17.67
N SER A 260 -126.33 -20.08 -16.86
CA SER A 260 -126.86 -19.32 -15.72
C SER A 260 -127.82 -18.22 -16.18
N ALA A 261 -127.54 -17.55 -17.29
CA ALA A 261 -128.44 -16.53 -17.85
C ALA A 261 -129.74 -17.15 -18.39
N GLU A 262 -129.67 -18.35 -19.00
CA GLU A 262 -130.86 -19.12 -19.41
C GLU A 262 -131.68 -19.60 -18.20
N LEU A 263 -131.03 -19.92 -17.07
CA LEU A 263 -131.71 -20.30 -15.82
C LEU A 263 -132.42 -19.13 -15.14
N ASP A 264 -131.86 -17.93 -15.23
CA ASP A 264 -132.49 -16.69 -14.76
C ASP A 264 -133.74 -16.33 -15.60
N GLU A 265 -133.77 -16.69 -16.89
CA GLU A 265 -134.94 -16.51 -17.75
C GLU A 265 -136.08 -17.49 -17.43
N LEU A 266 -135.76 -18.68 -16.91
CA LEU A 266 -136.71 -19.68 -16.42
C LEU A 266 -137.33 -19.36 -15.04
N SER A 267 -136.75 -18.41 -14.29
CA SER A 267 -137.27 -17.97 -12.99
C SER A 267 -138.46 -17.00 -13.06
N ARG A 268 -138.88 -16.59 -14.28
CA ARG A 268 -139.95 -15.60 -14.51
C ARG A 268 -141.37 -16.18 -14.66
N VAL A 269 -141.57 -17.49 -14.55
CA VAL A 269 -142.88 -18.13 -14.71
C VAL A 269 -143.25 -18.98 -13.49
N PHE A 270 -144.15 -18.43 -12.66
CA PHE A 270 -145.00 -19.02 -11.61
C PHE A 270 -144.56 -18.98 -10.12
N PRO A 271 -145.53 -18.77 -9.18
CA PRO A 271 -145.39 -17.84 -8.07
C PRO A 271 -145.74 -18.38 -6.67
N LYS A 272 -145.31 -17.57 -5.70
CA LYS A 272 -145.90 -17.22 -4.37
C LYS A 272 -146.09 -18.30 -3.30
N ASP A 273 -145.61 -17.88 -2.13
CA ASP A 273 -146.00 -18.30 -0.79
C ASP A 273 -145.47 -19.62 -0.27
N LEU A 274 -144.19 -19.57 0.12
CA LEU A 274 -143.73 -20.02 1.45
C LEU A 274 -142.22 -19.80 1.52
N LEU A 275 -141.79 -18.65 2.02
CA LEU A 275 -140.79 -18.56 3.09
C LEU A 275 -140.50 -17.10 3.47
N THR A 276 -141.58 -16.36 3.73
CA THR A 276 -141.69 -15.25 4.68
C THR A 276 -141.31 -15.65 6.14
N GLN A 277 -140.42 -16.63 6.30
CA GLN A 277 -139.85 -17.08 7.57
C GLN A 277 -138.31 -17.06 7.59
N LEU A 278 -137.63 -16.67 6.51
CA LEU A 278 -136.17 -16.49 6.49
C LEU A 278 -135.72 -15.01 6.38
N GLU A 279 -136.68 -14.08 6.39
CA GLU A 279 -136.48 -12.62 6.40
C GLU A 279 -136.12 -12.02 7.77
N ASN A 280 -135.98 -12.84 8.83
CA ASN A 280 -135.59 -12.33 10.16
C ASN A 280 -134.16 -12.66 10.62
N SER A 281 -133.34 -13.31 9.78
CA SER A 281 -131.91 -13.50 10.07
C SER A 281 -130.98 -12.84 9.04
N ASN A 282 -131.46 -11.76 8.42
CA ASN A 282 -130.67 -10.83 7.59
C ASN A 282 -130.27 -9.55 8.36
N LYS A 283 -129.92 -9.63 9.64
CA LYS A 283 -129.50 -8.43 10.41
C LYS A 283 -128.23 -8.60 11.23
N GLN A 284 -127.27 -9.35 10.70
CA GLN A 284 -125.84 -9.16 10.98
C GLN A 284 -125.06 -9.59 9.71
N LEU A 285 -125.18 -8.96 8.55
CA LEU A 285 -124.89 -7.55 8.29
C LEU A 285 -123.95 -6.93 9.32
N LYS A 286 -122.73 -7.46 9.41
CA LYS A 286 -121.56 -6.62 9.52
C LYS A 286 -120.44 -7.29 8.75
N ASN A 287 -120.49 -7.09 7.44
CA ASN A 287 -119.78 -5.99 6.81
C ASN A 287 -118.28 -6.14 7.01
N LEU A 288 -117.66 -6.42 5.86
CA LEU A 288 -116.49 -5.69 5.41
C LEU A 288 -115.29 -5.84 6.32
N GLN A 289 -114.39 -6.72 5.92
CA GLN A 289 -113.16 -6.27 5.28
C GLN A 289 -112.31 -7.51 5.02
N ARG A 290 -112.35 -7.98 3.78
CA ARG A 290 -111.34 -7.71 2.74
C ARG A 290 -110.16 -8.66 2.86
N GLU A 291 -110.14 -9.58 1.90
CA GLU A 291 -109.02 -9.84 0.99
C GLU A 291 -107.75 -9.00 1.30
N ALA A 292 -106.70 -9.71 1.76
CA ALA A 292 -105.47 -9.98 1.01
C ALA A 292 -104.82 -8.83 0.18
N PRO A 293 -103.52 -8.93 -0.15
CA PRO A 293 -102.30 -8.82 0.66
C PRO A 293 -101.28 -7.85 -0.02
N PHE A 294 -100.16 -7.47 0.61
CA PHE A 294 -98.79 -7.46 0.02
C PHE A 294 -97.74 -6.75 0.90
N ALA A 295 -96.58 -7.41 1.00
CA ALA A 295 -95.21 -6.92 1.12
C ALA A 295 -94.85 -5.79 2.11
N GLU A 296 -94.09 -6.16 3.16
CA GLU A 296 -92.67 -5.82 3.35
C GLU A 296 -92.31 -5.86 4.84
N SER A 297 -91.49 -6.83 5.25
CA SER A 297 -90.53 -6.66 6.36
C SER A 297 -89.48 -7.77 6.27
N LYS A 298 -88.60 -7.50 5.31
CA LYS A 298 -87.27 -8.09 5.10
C LYS A 298 -86.44 -7.96 6.39
N ASN A 299 -85.66 -9.00 6.67
CA ASN A 299 -84.42 -8.97 7.47
C ASN A 299 -84.50 -8.55 8.95
N LYS A 300 -84.62 -9.55 9.83
CA LYS A 300 -84.06 -9.52 11.19
C LYS A 300 -83.10 -10.70 11.38
N LEU A 301 -81.91 -10.56 10.79
CA LEU A 301 -80.73 -11.38 11.15
C LEU A 301 -79.42 -10.69 10.68
N SER A 302 -79.13 -9.45 11.08
CA SER A 302 -77.77 -8.88 10.97
C SER A 302 -77.61 -7.54 11.72
N ASP A 303 -77.81 -7.54 13.03
CA ASP A 303 -77.41 -6.41 13.92
C ASP A 303 -76.20 -6.77 14.81
N LYS A 304 -75.65 -7.99 14.66
CA LYS A 304 -74.46 -8.44 15.38
C LYS A 304 -73.21 -8.35 14.53
N ASP A 305 -73.31 -8.62 13.22
CA ASP A 305 -72.17 -8.58 12.28
C ASP A 305 -71.73 -7.14 11.93
N THR A 306 -72.65 -6.16 11.95
CA THR A 306 -72.37 -4.75 11.64
C THR A 306 -71.62 -4.01 12.75
N LYS A 307 -71.63 -4.53 13.97
CA LYS A 307 -70.91 -3.95 15.12
C LYS A 307 -69.47 -4.46 15.18
N GLU A 308 -69.27 -5.76 14.94
CA GLU A 308 -67.94 -6.38 14.83
C GLU A 308 -67.16 -5.89 13.59
N LEU A 309 -67.84 -5.66 12.46
CA LEU A 309 -67.20 -5.05 11.28
C LEU A 309 -66.82 -3.58 11.48
N LYS A 310 -67.57 -2.80 12.27
CA LYS A 310 -67.23 -1.40 12.57
C LYS A 310 -66.01 -1.28 13.48
N GLU A 311 -65.93 -2.10 14.52
CA GLU A 311 -64.78 -2.13 15.43
C GLU A 311 -63.51 -2.65 14.72
N ALA A 312 -63.64 -3.63 13.82
CA ALA A 312 -62.52 -4.12 13.00
C ALA A 312 -62.03 -3.08 11.98
N VAL A 313 -62.94 -2.29 11.38
CA VAL A 313 -62.57 -1.21 10.45
C VAL A 313 -61.90 -0.06 11.19
N GLU A 314 -62.35 0.32 12.39
CA GLU A 314 -61.68 1.34 13.21
C GLU A 314 -60.28 0.91 13.67
N GLN A 315 -60.08 -0.36 14.04
CA GLN A 315 -58.76 -0.89 14.36
C GLN A 315 -57.81 -0.91 13.16
N LEU A 316 -58.28 -1.34 11.98
CA LEU A 316 -57.49 -1.33 10.75
C LEU A 316 -57.17 0.09 10.28
N GLN A 317 -58.07 1.05 10.52
CA GLN A 317 -57.86 2.45 10.17
C GLN A 317 -56.87 3.13 11.12
N ALA A 318 -56.89 2.76 12.40
CA ALA A 318 -55.87 3.16 13.38
C ALA A 318 -54.49 2.58 13.03
N GLU A 319 -54.39 1.29 12.72
CA GLU A 319 -53.13 0.66 12.27
C GLU A 319 -52.61 1.27 10.96
N TYR A 320 -53.49 1.54 9.99
CA TYR A 320 -53.12 2.19 8.74
C TYR A 320 -52.54 3.60 8.98
N SER A 321 -53.15 4.38 9.88
CA SER A 321 -52.66 5.72 10.22
C SER A 321 -51.30 5.68 10.95
N ALA A 322 -51.10 4.71 11.85
CA ALA A 322 -49.83 4.52 12.55
C ALA A 322 -48.70 4.12 11.58
N LYS A 323 -48.97 3.17 10.69
CA LYS A 323 -48.01 2.69 9.68
C LYS A 323 -47.69 3.76 8.62
N LYS A 324 -48.67 4.60 8.27
CA LYS A 324 -48.49 5.76 7.38
C LYS A 324 -47.55 6.80 8.01
N ASN A 325 -47.70 7.09 9.30
CA ASN A 325 -46.82 8.01 10.02
C ASN A 325 -45.40 7.45 10.18
N GLU A 326 -45.26 6.14 10.44
CA GLU A 326 -43.95 5.49 10.54
C GLU A 326 -43.18 5.50 9.21
N LEU A 327 -43.88 5.26 8.09
CA LEU A 327 -43.31 5.38 6.73
C LEU A 327 -42.95 6.83 6.40
N GLY A 328 -43.77 7.79 6.80
CA GLY A 328 -43.47 9.22 6.64
C GLY A 328 -42.20 9.65 7.38
N ASN A 329 -42.00 9.17 8.60
CA ASN A 329 -40.81 9.46 9.40
C ASN A 329 -39.55 8.82 8.80
N LYS A 330 -39.63 7.55 8.35
CA LYS A 330 -38.50 6.87 7.68
C LYS A 330 -38.10 7.58 6.39
N ARG A 331 -39.07 8.06 5.61
CA ARG A 331 -38.82 8.84 4.38
C ARG A 331 -38.10 10.16 4.67
N LEU A 332 -38.51 10.89 5.71
CA LEU A 332 -37.85 12.13 6.14
C LEU A 332 -36.40 11.89 6.61
N GLU A 333 -36.15 10.78 7.28
CA GLU A 333 -34.79 10.38 7.70
C GLU A 333 -33.90 10.01 6.52
N GLU A 334 -34.44 9.32 5.52
CA GLU A 334 -33.74 8.99 4.28
C GLU A 334 -33.46 10.24 3.44
N GLU A 335 -34.42 11.16 3.30
CA GLU A 335 -34.23 12.44 2.61
C GLU A 335 -33.13 13.28 3.28
N LYS A 336 -33.04 13.27 4.62
CA LYS A 336 -31.97 13.93 5.36
C LYS A 336 -30.59 13.29 5.10
N LYS A 337 -30.51 11.95 5.10
CA LYS A 337 -29.27 11.22 4.76
C LYS A 337 -28.83 11.48 3.32
N ILE A 338 -29.76 11.56 2.38
CA ILE A 338 -29.47 11.89 0.98
C ILE A 338 -28.92 13.31 0.87
N ALA A 339 -29.50 14.29 1.58
CA ALA A 339 -29.00 15.66 1.59
C ALA A 339 -27.58 15.76 2.17
N ASP A 340 -27.29 15.05 3.27
CA ASP A 340 -25.94 15.00 3.86
C ASP A 340 -24.92 14.36 2.92
N GLN A 341 -25.29 13.27 2.25
CA GLN A 341 -24.43 12.62 1.25
C GLN A 341 -24.17 13.53 0.03
N GLN A 342 -25.17 14.28 -0.43
CA GLN A 342 -25.00 15.26 -1.51
C GLN A 342 -24.06 16.40 -1.11
N HIS A 343 -24.05 16.82 0.15
CA HIS A 343 -23.09 17.81 0.66
C HIS A 343 -21.66 17.27 0.58
N VAL A 344 -21.43 16.04 1.04
CA VAL A 344 -20.11 15.38 1.00
C VAL A 344 -19.63 15.19 -0.44
N ILE A 345 -20.53 14.83 -1.37
CA ILE A 345 -20.17 14.72 -2.79
C ILE A 345 -19.70 16.07 -3.35
N LYS A 346 -20.39 17.17 -3.04
CA LYS A 346 -19.99 18.52 -3.48
C LYS A 346 -18.64 18.96 -2.91
N GLU A 347 -18.36 18.66 -1.64
CA GLU A 347 -17.04 18.93 -1.05
C GLU A 347 -15.95 18.11 -1.75
N ASN A 348 -16.20 16.82 -1.98
CA ASN A 348 -15.26 15.94 -2.66
C ASN A 348 -14.97 16.40 -4.10
N GLU A 349 -16.00 16.81 -4.85
CA GLU A 349 -15.86 17.39 -6.20
C GLU A 349 -14.98 18.64 -6.20
N LYS A 350 -15.07 19.49 -5.17
CA LYS A 350 -14.21 20.67 -5.03
C LYS A 350 -12.75 20.26 -4.83
N THR A 351 -12.48 19.31 -3.93
CA THR A 351 -11.12 18.79 -3.73
C THR A 351 -10.54 18.10 -4.97
N ILE A 352 -11.37 17.38 -5.73
CA ILE A 352 -10.93 16.74 -6.98
C ILE A 352 -10.45 17.81 -7.98
N LYS A 353 -11.22 18.89 -8.17
CA LYS A 353 -10.82 20.00 -9.05
C LYS A 353 -9.52 20.68 -8.59
N GLU A 354 -9.33 20.85 -7.29
CA GLU A 354 -8.08 21.40 -6.74
C GLU A 354 -6.88 20.48 -6.99
N LEU A 355 -7.08 19.17 -6.89
CA LEU A 355 -6.04 18.17 -7.17
C LEU A 355 -5.71 18.08 -8.67
N GLU A 356 -6.72 18.11 -9.54
CA GLU A 356 -6.53 18.14 -11.00
C GLU A 356 -5.74 19.38 -11.42
N GLN A 357 -6.06 20.55 -10.88
CA GLN A 357 -5.30 21.78 -11.14
C GLN A 357 -3.84 21.66 -10.67
N ARG A 358 -3.60 21.02 -9.52
CA ARG A 358 -2.27 20.78 -8.99
C ARG A 358 -1.48 19.79 -9.85
N GLU A 359 -2.13 18.76 -10.37
CA GLU A 359 -1.53 17.81 -11.31
C GLU A 359 -1.10 18.49 -12.61
N ILE A 360 -1.95 19.37 -13.18
CA ILE A 360 -1.62 20.15 -14.38
C ILE A 360 -0.39 21.03 -14.11
N ASN A 361 -0.36 21.76 -12.99
CA ASN A 361 0.79 22.59 -12.63
C ASN A 361 2.09 21.79 -12.46
N LEU A 362 2.02 20.58 -11.89
CA LEU A 362 3.18 19.71 -11.75
C LEU A 362 3.66 19.18 -13.10
N LYS A 363 2.75 18.82 -14.01
CA LYS A 363 3.10 18.42 -15.38
C LYS A 363 3.81 19.54 -16.14
N CYS A 364 3.37 20.79 -16.00
CA CYS A 364 4.05 21.95 -16.56
C CYS A 364 5.48 22.09 -16.02
N ARG A 365 5.68 22.01 -14.69
CA ARG A 365 7.02 22.11 -14.09
C ARG A 365 7.96 20.97 -14.51
N ILE A 366 7.44 19.75 -14.69
CA ILE A 366 8.23 18.63 -15.19
C ILE A 366 8.64 18.85 -16.65
N ALA A 367 7.75 19.43 -17.48
CA ALA A 367 8.09 19.78 -18.85
C ALA A 367 9.20 20.85 -18.89
N GLU A 368 9.09 21.90 -18.07
CA GLU A 368 10.14 22.93 -17.92
C GLU A 368 11.48 22.33 -17.47
N GLN A 369 11.46 21.39 -16.53
CA GLN A 369 12.68 20.70 -16.08
C GLN A 369 13.33 19.86 -17.18
N ARG A 370 12.52 19.18 -18.01
CA ARG A 370 13.04 18.42 -19.16
C ARG A 370 13.62 19.34 -20.24
N ASP A 371 13.03 20.51 -20.45
CA ASP A 371 13.58 21.49 -21.39
C ASP A 371 14.91 22.06 -20.86
N ILE A 372 15.03 22.30 -19.55
CA ILE A 372 16.30 22.70 -18.92
C ILE A 372 17.36 21.59 -19.04
N GLU A 373 17.00 20.34 -18.75
CA GLU A 373 17.91 19.18 -18.91
C GLU A 373 18.42 19.08 -20.35
N LYS A 374 17.54 19.30 -21.33
CA LYS A 374 17.90 19.27 -22.75
C LYS A 374 18.87 20.41 -23.13
N ILE A 375 18.66 21.62 -22.61
CA ILE A 375 19.57 22.76 -22.80
C ILE A 375 20.94 22.47 -22.18
N ILE A 376 20.98 21.85 -20.99
CA ILE A 376 22.22 21.47 -20.33
C ILE A 376 22.95 20.39 -21.14
N ASP A 377 22.25 19.36 -21.61
CA ASP A 377 22.81 18.28 -22.42
C ASP A 377 23.34 18.78 -23.77
N ASP A 378 22.67 19.75 -24.39
CA ASP A 378 23.10 20.38 -25.63
C ASP A 378 24.33 21.28 -25.39
N GLY A 379 24.36 22.04 -24.29
CA GLY A 379 25.53 22.84 -23.90
C GLY A 379 26.75 22.00 -23.53
N ILE A 380 26.57 20.84 -22.88
CA ILE A 380 27.66 19.88 -22.61
C ILE A 380 28.21 19.33 -23.93
N ARG A 381 27.36 19.04 -24.91
CA ARG A 381 27.81 18.60 -26.24
C ARG A 381 28.62 19.64 -26.98
N GLU A 382 28.22 20.91 -26.96
CA GLU A 382 28.99 21.99 -27.59
C GLU A 382 30.38 22.15 -26.94
N ILE A 383 30.46 22.11 -25.61
CA ILE A 383 31.75 22.19 -24.88
C ILE A 383 32.66 20.99 -25.20
N MET A 384 32.09 19.80 -25.41
CA MET A 384 32.87 18.62 -25.78
C MET A 384 33.37 18.65 -27.23
N ILE A 385 32.73 19.40 -28.13
CA ILE A 385 33.18 19.54 -29.53
C ILE A 385 34.30 20.57 -29.64
N ASP A 386 34.25 21.67 -28.86
CA ASP A 386 35.32 22.68 -28.81
C ASP A 386 36.59 22.23 -28.05
N SER A 387 36.58 21.04 -27.44
CA SER A 387 37.72 20.48 -26.71
C SER A 387 38.61 19.54 -27.56
N ASP A 388 38.20 19.27 -28.80
CA ASP A 388 38.87 18.34 -29.74
C ASP A 388 39.49 19.05 -30.99
N GLU A 389 39.50 20.39 -31.03
CA GLU A 389 40.36 21.21 -31.93
C GLU A 389 41.55 21.80 -31.15
#